data_AF-A0A975RWY6-F1
#
_entry.id   AF-A0A975RWY6-F1
#
_cell.length_a   1.000
_cell.length_b   1.000
_cell.length_c   1.000
_cell.angle_alpha   90.00
_cell.angle_beta   90.00
_cell.angle_gamma   90.00
#
_symmetry.space_group_name_H-M   'P 1'
#
loop_
_entity.id
_entity.type
_entity.pdbx_description
1 polymer ?
#
loop_
_entity_poly.entity_id
_entity_poly.type
_entity_poly.pdbx_seq_one_letter_code
_entity_poly.pdbx_strand_id
1 'polypeptide(L)'
;MRGASREGPPVRLFFIVWALAISLVASWAFAPAAPPPQMQILEVNCGKAFDSNEYIMVEGRSKQRQDAFRALQLPWGDRCAGEGRKEFIGGLGHYYYHRQNQTERYPETYGQLGADYIAKQWSTTDDRRIDRLTQDAYARGYLKPADFEAVAGKMVATVVKNERVTGKACAG
;
A
#
# COMPACT_ATOMS: atom_id res chain seq x y z
N MET A 1 -30.15 42.96 68.35
CA MET A 1 -30.85 42.17 67.31
C MET A 1 -29.99 42.09 66.06
N ARG A 2 -29.89 40.88 65.49
CA ARG A 2 -29.42 40.49 64.14
C ARG A 2 -27.91 40.46 63.88
N GLY A 3 -27.40 39.23 63.84
CA GLY A 3 -26.11 38.87 63.28
C GLY A 3 -26.11 38.86 61.75
N ALA A 4 -24.92 38.97 61.17
CA ALA A 4 -24.69 38.80 59.75
C ALA A 4 -23.65 37.69 59.57
N SER A 5 -24.13 36.52 59.14
CA SER A 5 -23.30 35.41 58.69
C SER A 5 -22.58 35.83 57.40
N ARG A 6 -21.24 35.80 57.40
CA ARG A 6 -20.44 35.85 56.18
C ARG A 6 -20.51 34.48 55.51
N GLU A 7 -21.34 34.35 54.49
CA GLU A 7 -21.27 33.23 53.57
C GLU A 7 -19.99 33.35 52.74
N GLY A 8 -19.00 32.51 53.04
CA GLY A 8 -17.83 32.34 52.18
C GLY A 8 -18.26 31.83 50.81
N PRO A 9 -17.53 32.16 49.73
CA PRO A 9 -17.89 31.72 48.39
C PRO A 9 -18.04 30.20 48.36
N PRO A 10 -19.07 29.65 47.71
CA PRO A 10 -19.35 28.23 47.73
C PRO A 10 -18.16 27.51 47.09
N VAL A 11 -17.49 26.67 47.87
CA VAL A 11 -16.33 25.84 47.51
C VAL A 11 -16.43 25.22 46.11
N ARG A 12 -17.65 24.92 45.65
CA ARG A 12 -17.96 24.40 44.30
C ARG A 12 -17.58 25.34 43.15
N LEU A 13 -17.77 26.65 43.28
CA LEU A 13 -17.45 27.63 42.23
C LEU A 13 -15.94 27.73 42.00
N PHE A 14 -15.15 27.60 43.06
CA PHE A 14 -13.68 27.56 42.97
C PHE A 14 -13.19 26.31 42.23
N PHE A 15 -13.76 25.14 42.51
CA PHE A 15 -13.43 23.90 41.81
C PHE A 15 -13.79 23.93 40.32
N ILE A 16 -14.92 24.54 39.95
CA ILE A 16 -15.35 24.65 38.55
C ILE A 16 -14.36 25.53 37.76
N VAL A 17 -13.97 26.67 38.32
CA VAL A 17 -13.00 27.58 37.67
C VAL A 17 -11.65 26.89 37.49
N TRP A 18 -11.17 26.15 38.50
CA TRP A 18 -9.93 25.39 38.40
C TRP A 18 -10.00 24.25 37.39
N ALA A 19 -11.12 23.53 37.32
CA ALA A 19 -11.31 22.46 36.34
C ALA A 19 -11.27 23.01 34.89
N LEU A 20 -11.88 24.17 34.64
CA LEU A 20 -11.83 24.82 33.33
C LEU A 20 -10.41 25.29 32.98
N ALA A 21 -9.69 25.88 33.94
CA ALA A 21 -8.32 26.31 33.74
C ALA A 21 -7.38 25.13 33.40
N ILE A 22 -7.49 24.02 34.13
CA ILE A 22 -6.72 22.80 33.87
C ILE A 22 -7.08 22.21 32.51
N SER A 23 -8.38 22.17 32.17
CA SER A 23 -8.84 21.66 30.87
C SER A 23 -8.27 22.47 29.71
N LEU A 24 -8.27 23.80 29.79
CA LEU A 24 -7.72 24.69 28.77
C LEU A 24 -6.21 24.51 28.57
N VAL A 25 -5.46 24.34 29.66
CA VAL A 25 -4.01 24.10 29.60
C VAL A 25 -3.72 22.72 29.01
N ALA A 26 -4.47 21.68 29.40
CA ALA A 26 -4.32 20.34 28.86
C ALA A 26 -4.63 20.30 27.34
N SER A 27 -5.63 21.06 26.88
CA SER A 27 -5.95 21.15 25.45
C SER A 27 -4.81 21.71 24.61
N TRP A 28 -3.98 22.61 25.16
CA TRP A 28 -2.83 23.18 24.47
C TRP A 28 -1.54 22.36 24.64
N ALA A 29 -1.26 21.86 25.85
CA ALA A 29 -0.04 21.09 26.13
C ALA A 29 -0.04 19.72 25.44
N PHE A 30 -1.22 19.16 25.18
CA PHE A 30 -1.41 17.89 24.49
C PHE A 30 -2.11 18.06 23.13
N ALA A 31 -2.11 19.27 22.57
CA ALA A 31 -2.54 19.46 21.20
C ALA A 31 -1.64 18.61 20.29
N PRO A 32 -2.20 17.65 19.53
CA PRO A 32 -1.40 16.92 18.55
C PRO A 32 -0.80 17.94 17.58
N ALA A 33 0.49 17.75 17.24
CA ALA A 33 1.14 18.58 16.24
C ALA A 33 0.25 18.67 15.00
N ALA A 34 0.02 19.89 14.51
CA ALA A 34 -0.77 20.09 13.30
C ALA A 34 -0.20 19.19 12.21
N PRO A 35 -1.02 18.37 11.52
CA PRO A 35 -0.52 17.54 10.44
C PRO A 35 0.17 18.46 9.43
N PRO A 36 1.33 18.06 8.89
CA PRO A 36 2.03 18.89 7.91
C PRO A 36 1.07 19.26 6.79
N PRO A 37 1.10 20.53 6.31
CA PRO A 37 0.19 20.98 5.27
C PRO A 37 0.30 20.04 4.08
N GLN A 38 -0.81 19.37 3.77
CA GLN A 38 -0.90 18.48 2.61
C GLN A 38 -0.68 19.34 1.36
N MET A 39 0.47 19.20 0.71
CA MET A 39 0.69 19.80 -0.60
C MET A 39 -0.34 19.20 -1.56
N GLN A 40 -1.36 19.99 -1.90
CA GLN A 40 -2.28 19.66 -2.98
C GLN A 40 -1.53 19.86 -4.29
N ILE A 41 -0.86 18.80 -4.75
CA ILE A 41 -0.24 18.80 -6.07
C ILE A 41 -1.39 18.76 -7.08
N LEU A 42 -1.53 19.85 -7.84
CA LEU A 42 -2.47 19.93 -8.96
C LEU A 42 -2.28 18.70 -9.86
N GLU A 43 -3.38 18.04 -10.25
CA GLU A 43 -3.37 16.75 -10.98
C GLU A 43 -2.50 16.76 -12.25
N VAL A 44 -2.34 17.94 -12.87
CA VAL A 44 -1.51 18.20 -14.06
C VAL A 44 -0.01 18.01 -13.81
N ASN A 45 0.45 18.13 -12.55
CA ASN A 45 1.85 18.03 -12.16
C ASN A 45 2.21 16.72 -11.46
N CYS A 46 1.25 15.80 -11.21
CA CYS A 46 1.47 14.62 -10.39
C CYS A 46 2.70 13.80 -10.81
N GLY A 47 2.99 13.64 -12.11
CA GLY A 47 4.22 12.96 -12.54
C GLY A 47 5.50 13.71 -12.12
N LYS A 48 5.57 15.02 -12.34
CA LYS A 48 6.76 15.83 -12.01
C LYS A 48 6.95 16.08 -10.51
N ALA A 49 5.94 15.76 -9.71
CA ALA A 49 5.88 16.15 -8.32
C ALA A 49 6.42 15.07 -7.36
N PHE A 50 6.62 13.85 -7.84
CA PHE A 50 7.22 12.77 -7.04
C PHE A 50 8.70 12.53 -7.39
N ASP A 51 9.16 12.79 -8.62
CA ASP A 51 10.59 12.81 -8.97
C ASP A 51 10.75 13.50 -10.34
N SER A 52 11.87 14.15 -10.62
CA SER A 52 12.20 14.57 -11.99
C SER A 52 12.29 13.38 -12.95
N ASN A 53 12.52 12.18 -12.43
CA ASN A 53 12.63 10.93 -13.18
C ASN A 53 11.34 10.10 -13.26
N GLU A 54 10.19 10.57 -12.75
CA GLU A 54 8.95 9.76 -12.70
C GLU A 54 8.49 9.28 -14.09
N TYR A 55 8.80 10.02 -15.16
CA TYR A 55 8.50 9.56 -16.53
C TYR A 55 9.19 8.24 -16.87
N ILE A 56 10.43 8.03 -16.40
CA ILE A 56 11.18 6.78 -16.54
C ILE A 56 10.47 5.67 -15.76
N MET A 57 9.94 5.99 -14.59
CA MET A 57 9.20 5.04 -13.76
C MET A 57 7.88 4.61 -14.41
N VAL A 58 7.16 5.56 -15.05
CA VAL A 58 5.94 5.26 -15.84
C VAL A 58 6.24 4.30 -16.99
N GLU A 59 7.31 4.56 -17.76
CA GLU A 59 7.74 3.67 -18.84
C GLU A 59 8.18 2.31 -18.30
N GLY A 60 8.93 2.30 -17.20
CA GLY A 60 9.37 1.10 -16.49
C GLY A 60 8.20 0.22 -16.07
N ARG A 61 7.12 0.80 -15.52
CA ARG A 61 5.90 0.06 -15.18
C ARG A 61 5.23 -0.57 -16.41
N SER A 62 5.20 0.15 -17.54
CA SER A 62 4.67 -0.39 -18.79
C SER A 62 5.49 -1.58 -19.29
N LYS A 63 6.83 -1.51 -19.22
CA LYS A 63 7.71 -2.62 -19.56
C LYS A 63 7.53 -3.82 -18.62
N GLN A 64 7.43 -3.57 -17.31
CA GLN A 64 7.18 -4.61 -16.31
C GLN A 64 5.88 -5.37 -16.58
N ARG A 65 4.81 -4.69 -17.02
CA ARG A 65 3.56 -5.34 -17.45
C ARG A 65 3.74 -6.20 -18.69
N GLN A 66 4.46 -5.71 -19.70
CA GLN A 66 4.74 -6.47 -20.92
C GLN A 66 5.51 -7.75 -20.62
N ASP A 67 6.53 -7.66 -19.75
CA ASP A 67 7.32 -8.83 -19.35
C ASP A 67 6.47 -9.82 -18.54
N ALA A 68 5.60 -9.34 -17.64
CA ALA A 68 4.63 -10.20 -16.95
C ALA A 68 3.68 -10.91 -17.91
N PHE A 69 3.16 -10.20 -18.92
CA PHE A 69 2.31 -10.82 -19.94
C PHE A 69 3.07 -11.85 -20.76
N ARG A 70 4.33 -11.60 -21.13
CA ARG A 70 5.16 -12.59 -21.83
C ARG A 70 5.30 -13.86 -21.02
N ALA A 71 5.65 -13.74 -19.74
CA ALA A 71 5.72 -14.88 -18.82
C ALA A 71 4.36 -15.62 -18.72
N LEU A 72 3.25 -14.89 -18.56
CA LEU A 72 1.90 -15.46 -18.47
C LEU A 72 1.38 -16.05 -19.79
N GLN A 73 2.04 -15.79 -20.91
CA GLN A 73 1.69 -16.33 -22.24
C GLN A 73 2.52 -17.56 -22.60
N LEU A 74 3.54 -17.92 -21.82
CA LEU A 74 4.29 -19.15 -22.03
C LEU A 74 3.36 -20.36 -22.07
N PRO A 75 3.62 -21.36 -22.93
CA PRO A 75 2.85 -22.60 -22.94
C PRO A 75 2.81 -23.22 -21.54
N TRP A 76 1.64 -23.74 -21.14
CA TRP A 76 1.45 -24.25 -19.78
C TRP A 76 2.48 -25.31 -19.38
N GLY A 77 2.82 -26.24 -20.28
CA GLY A 77 3.82 -27.28 -20.04
C GLY A 77 5.22 -26.74 -19.74
N ASP A 78 5.59 -25.59 -20.32
CA ASP A 78 6.92 -25.00 -20.16
C ASP A 78 7.09 -24.32 -18.80
N ARG A 79 6.00 -24.07 -18.06
CA ARG A 79 6.01 -23.31 -16.80
C ARG A 79 6.47 -24.11 -15.59
N CYS A 80 6.67 -25.42 -15.71
CA CYS A 80 6.98 -26.29 -14.57
C CYS A 80 8.48 -26.59 -14.39
N ALA A 81 9.28 -26.59 -15.46
CA ALA A 81 10.69 -26.95 -15.37
C ALA A 81 11.58 -26.14 -16.34
N GLY A 82 12.90 -26.25 -16.14
CA GLY A 82 13.91 -25.71 -17.06
C GLY A 82 13.86 -24.18 -17.22
N GLU A 83 14.21 -23.72 -18.41
CA GLU A 83 14.25 -22.29 -18.74
C GLU A 83 12.85 -21.65 -18.76
N GLY A 84 11.82 -22.37 -19.23
CA GLY A 84 10.45 -21.86 -19.22
C GLY A 84 9.94 -21.57 -17.80
N ARG A 85 10.30 -22.41 -16.82
CA ARG A 85 10.02 -22.14 -15.41
C ARG A 85 10.71 -20.87 -14.90
N LYS A 86 12.00 -20.71 -15.24
CA LYS A 86 12.79 -19.54 -14.83
C LYS A 86 12.23 -18.27 -15.43
N GLU A 87 11.88 -18.28 -16.71
CA GLU A 87 11.26 -17.13 -17.37
C GLU A 87 9.88 -16.82 -16.78
N PHE A 88 9.08 -17.86 -16.52
CA PHE A 88 7.75 -17.70 -15.93
C PHE A 88 7.79 -17.04 -14.54
N ILE A 89 8.59 -17.60 -13.62
CA ILE A 89 8.73 -17.06 -12.26
C ILE A 89 9.52 -15.76 -12.23
N GLY A 90 10.57 -15.64 -13.04
CA GLY A 90 11.38 -14.43 -13.12
C GLY A 90 10.59 -13.23 -13.65
N GLY A 91 9.83 -13.40 -14.73
CA GLY A 91 9.02 -12.32 -15.32
C GLY A 91 7.90 -11.85 -14.39
N LEU A 92 7.14 -12.79 -13.81
CA LEU A 92 6.13 -12.47 -12.81
C LEU A 92 6.73 -11.89 -11.53
N GLY A 93 7.84 -12.46 -11.07
CA GLY A 93 8.54 -12.02 -9.87
C GLY A 93 9.04 -10.60 -10.01
N HIS A 94 9.62 -10.25 -11.16
CA HIS A 94 10.07 -8.89 -11.43
C HIS A 94 8.91 -7.89 -11.39
N TYR A 95 7.77 -8.20 -12.01
CA TYR A 95 6.58 -7.36 -11.94
C TYR A 95 6.09 -7.15 -10.50
N TYR A 96 5.89 -8.23 -9.74
CA TYR A 96 5.37 -8.14 -8.38
C TYR A 96 6.37 -7.54 -7.39
N TYR A 97 7.68 -7.73 -7.61
CA TYR A 97 8.72 -7.07 -6.86
C TYR A 97 8.60 -5.55 -6.96
N HIS A 98 8.54 -5.02 -8.18
CA HIS A 98 8.45 -3.57 -8.40
C HIS A 98 7.13 -2.99 -7.91
N ARG A 99 6.02 -3.70 -8.12
CA ARG A 99 4.71 -3.29 -7.59
C ARG A 99 4.72 -3.21 -6.06
N GLN A 100 5.19 -4.25 -5.38
CA GLN A 100 5.29 -4.25 -3.91
C GLN A 100 6.21 -3.14 -3.41
N ASN A 101 7.43 -3.07 -3.96
CA ASN A 101 8.43 -2.12 -3.53
C ASN A 101 7.94 -0.68 -3.71
N GLN A 102 7.35 -0.33 -4.86
CA GLN A 102 6.83 1.03 -5.05
C GLN A 102 5.62 1.32 -4.16
N THR A 103 4.75 0.33 -3.92
CA THR A 103 3.62 0.47 -2.99
C THR A 103 4.08 0.74 -1.56
N GLU A 104 5.25 0.26 -1.14
CA GLU A 104 5.84 0.54 0.17
C GLU A 104 6.63 1.86 0.18
N ARG A 105 7.47 2.10 -0.84
CA ARG A 105 8.41 3.23 -0.87
C ARG A 105 7.76 4.59 -1.14
N TYR A 106 6.74 4.66 -1.99
CA TYR A 106 6.11 5.95 -2.30
C TYR A 106 5.42 6.57 -1.07
N PRO A 107 4.66 5.82 -0.25
CA PRO A 107 4.15 6.33 1.02
C PRO A 107 5.26 6.74 2.00
N GLU A 108 6.35 5.97 2.09
CA GLU A 108 7.48 6.29 2.98
C GLU A 108 8.11 7.64 2.63
N THR A 109 8.28 7.94 1.34
CA THR A 109 8.95 9.15 0.88
C THR A 109 8.02 10.35 0.74
N TYR A 110 6.78 10.15 0.28
CA TYR A 110 5.87 11.24 -0.11
C TYR A 110 4.55 11.26 0.67
N GLY A 111 4.42 10.42 1.70
CA GLY A 111 3.23 10.34 2.54
C GLY A 111 1.98 9.88 1.78
N GLN A 112 0.81 10.30 2.26
CA GLN A 112 -0.48 9.88 1.70
C GLN A 112 -0.60 10.17 0.20
N LEU A 113 -0.07 11.29 -0.25
CA LEU A 113 -0.14 11.67 -1.66
C LEU A 113 0.63 10.69 -2.55
N GLY A 114 1.82 10.25 -2.12
CA GLY A 114 2.56 9.19 -2.81
C GLY A 114 1.82 7.86 -2.80
N ALA A 115 1.17 7.53 -1.68
CA ALA A 115 0.34 6.33 -1.55
C ALA A 115 -0.81 6.31 -2.57
N ASP A 116 -1.57 7.40 -2.65
CA ASP A 116 -2.71 7.52 -3.57
C ASP A 116 -2.25 7.47 -5.03
N TYR A 117 -1.14 8.16 -5.33
CA TYR A 117 -0.55 8.15 -6.67
C TYR A 117 -0.13 6.74 -7.09
N ILE A 118 0.67 6.05 -6.27
CA ILE A 118 1.21 4.75 -6.64
C ILE A 118 0.13 3.67 -6.71
N ALA A 119 -0.88 3.76 -5.86
CA ALA A 119 -2.07 2.90 -5.93
C ALA A 119 -2.78 3.08 -7.28
N LYS A 120 -2.98 4.33 -7.74
CA LYS A 120 -3.55 4.61 -9.07
C LYS A 120 -2.69 4.00 -10.18
N GLN A 121 -1.36 4.17 -10.10
CA GLN A 121 -0.43 3.65 -11.10
C GLN A 121 -0.44 2.12 -11.22
N TRP A 122 -0.76 1.37 -10.16
CA TRP A 122 -0.80 -0.10 -10.14
C TRP A 122 -2.23 -0.70 -10.15
N SER A 123 -3.23 0.10 -10.51
CA SER A 123 -4.65 -0.32 -10.52
C SER A 123 -5.26 -0.33 -11.93
N THR A 124 -4.40 -0.36 -12.95
CA THR A 124 -4.81 -0.33 -14.36
C THR A 124 -5.54 -1.60 -14.77
N THR A 125 -6.18 -1.58 -15.94
CA THR A 125 -6.84 -2.76 -16.52
C THR A 125 -5.85 -3.92 -16.72
N ASP A 126 -4.61 -3.61 -17.11
CA ASP A 126 -3.56 -4.61 -17.31
C ASP A 126 -3.13 -5.24 -16.00
N ASP A 127 -2.99 -4.46 -14.93
CA ASP A 127 -2.66 -4.98 -13.59
C ASP A 127 -3.74 -5.97 -13.12
N ARG A 128 -5.02 -5.63 -13.30
CA ARG A 128 -6.14 -6.54 -12.99
C ARG A 128 -6.15 -7.80 -13.86
N ARG A 129 -5.66 -7.71 -15.10
CA ARG A 129 -5.55 -8.87 -16.00
C ARG A 129 -4.40 -9.78 -15.58
N ILE A 130 -3.25 -9.21 -15.21
CA ILE A 130 -2.09 -9.94 -14.67
C ILE A 130 -2.49 -10.66 -13.37
N ASP A 131 -3.19 -9.97 -12.46
CA ASP A 131 -3.66 -10.56 -11.20
C ASP A 131 -4.56 -11.78 -11.46
N ARG A 132 -5.56 -11.66 -12.34
CA ARG A 132 -6.45 -12.78 -12.70
C ARG A 132 -5.73 -13.96 -13.34
N LEU A 133 -4.77 -13.71 -14.24
CA LEU A 133 -3.99 -14.79 -14.86
C LEU A 133 -3.03 -15.45 -13.86
N THR A 134 -2.52 -14.68 -12.90
CA THR A 134 -1.70 -15.20 -11.79
C THR A 134 -2.53 -16.09 -10.87
N GLN A 135 -3.76 -15.66 -10.55
CA GLN A 135 -4.73 -16.46 -9.79
C GLN A 135 -5.07 -17.77 -10.50
N ASP A 136 -5.34 -17.76 -11.81
CA ASP A 136 -5.58 -18.98 -12.59
C ASP A 136 -4.37 -19.92 -12.59
N ALA A 137 -3.16 -19.38 -12.77
CA ALA A 137 -1.92 -20.16 -12.69
C ALA A 137 -1.70 -20.77 -11.30
N TYR A 138 -1.97 -20.01 -10.23
CA TYR A 138 -1.92 -20.49 -8.85
C TYR A 138 -2.94 -21.61 -8.59
N ALA A 139 -4.21 -21.39 -8.97
CA ALA A 139 -5.28 -22.35 -8.77
C ALA A 139 -4.96 -23.69 -9.45
N ARG A 140 -4.35 -23.66 -10.64
CA ARG A 140 -3.93 -24.86 -11.37
C ARG A 140 -2.66 -25.52 -10.81
N GLY A 141 -1.97 -24.89 -9.86
CA GLY A 141 -0.76 -25.41 -9.25
C GLY A 141 0.51 -25.18 -10.07
N TYR A 142 0.55 -24.11 -10.89
CA TYR A 142 1.76 -23.71 -11.61
C TYR A 142 2.67 -22.78 -10.80
N LEU A 143 2.18 -22.16 -9.74
CA LEU A 143 2.99 -21.31 -8.87
C LEU A 143 2.48 -21.36 -7.44
N LYS A 144 3.35 -21.01 -6.50
CA LYS A 144 3.04 -20.71 -5.10
C LYS A 144 3.79 -19.42 -4.70
N PRO A 145 3.30 -18.65 -3.72
CA PRO A 145 4.01 -17.46 -3.24
C PRO A 145 5.48 -17.71 -2.86
N ALA A 146 5.79 -18.91 -2.36
CA ALA A 146 7.13 -19.32 -1.98
C ALA A 146 8.09 -19.59 -3.17
N ASP A 147 7.60 -19.57 -4.41
CA ASP A 147 8.47 -19.66 -5.60
C ASP A 147 9.17 -18.33 -5.90
N PHE A 148 8.72 -17.24 -5.27
CA PHE A 148 9.20 -15.89 -5.51
C PHE A 148 10.08 -15.42 -4.36
N GLU A 149 10.98 -14.47 -4.62
CA GLU A 149 11.71 -13.77 -3.57
C GLU A 149 10.77 -13.04 -2.61
N ALA A 150 11.23 -12.80 -1.37
CA ALA A 150 10.38 -12.37 -0.25
C ALA A 150 9.44 -11.19 -0.57
N VAL A 151 9.94 -10.16 -1.27
CA VAL A 151 9.17 -8.96 -1.62
C VAL A 151 8.06 -9.30 -2.63
N ALA A 152 8.40 -9.99 -3.72
CA ALA A 152 7.42 -10.39 -4.73
C ALA A 152 6.42 -11.42 -4.17
N GLY A 153 6.91 -12.38 -3.38
CA GLY A 153 6.10 -13.41 -2.73
C GLY A 153 5.02 -12.84 -1.82
N LYS A 154 5.29 -11.73 -1.11
CA LYS A 154 4.30 -11.02 -0.29
C LYS A 154 3.13 -10.49 -1.14
N MET A 155 3.43 -9.88 -2.28
CA MET A 155 2.39 -9.37 -3.18
C MET A 155 1.63 -10.52 -3.84
N VAL A 156 2.32 -11.56 -4.31
CA VAL A 156 1.67 -12.75 -4.90
C VAL A 156 0.73 -13.40 -3.87
N ALA A 157 1.17 -13.56 -2.62
CA ALA A 157 0.33 -14.08 -1.54
C ALA A 157 -0.94 -13.24 -1.35
N THR A 158 -0.82 -11.90 -1.45
CA THR A 158 -1.98 -11.00 -1.36
C THR A 158 -2.94 -11.19 -2.53
N VAL A 159 -2.42 -11.34 -3.75
CA VAL A 159 -3.22 -11.55 -4.97
C VAL A 159 -3.98 -12.87 -4.93
N VAL A 160 -3.37 -13.94 -4.43
CA VAL A 160 -3.96 -15.29 -4.43
C VAL A 160 -4.64 -15.69 -3.11
N LYS A 161 -4.72 -14.79 -2.13
CA LYS A 161 -5.18 -15.11 -0.76
C LYS A 161 -6.56 -15.75 -0.66
N ASN A 162 -7.43 -15.46 -1.64
CA ASN A 162 -8.81 -15.98 -1.69
C ASN A 162 -8.96 -17.13 -2.70
N GLU A 163 -7.89 -17.50 -3.38
CA GLU A 163 -7.89 -18.58 -4.36
C GLU A 163 -7.57 -19.92 -3.72
N ARG A 164 -8.20 -20.98 -4.22
CA ARG A 164 -7.91 -22.35 -3.81
C ARG A 164 -7.14 -23.06 -4.90
N VAL A 165 -6.12 -23.81 -4.50
CA VAL A 165 -5.42 -24.72 -5.42
C VAL A 165 -6.34 -25.90 -5.72
N THR A 166 -6.70 -26.06 -6.99
CA THR A 166 -7.55 -27.13 -7.51
C THR A 166 -6.76 -28.10 -8.39
N GLY A 167 -5.63 -27.66 -8.95
CA GLY A 167 -4.75 -28.47 -9.78
C GLY A 167 -3.41 -28.82 -9.12
N LYS A 168 -2.69 -29.75 -9.74
CA LYS A 168 -1.35 -30.18 -9.34
C LYS A 168 -0.37 -30.13 -10.52
N ALA A 169 -0.49 -29.09 -11.35
CA ALA A 169 0.16 -29.07 -12.66
C ALA A 169 1.68 -29.28 -12.64
N CYS A 170 2.37 -28.71 -11.66
CA CYS A 170 3.83 -28.87 -11.50
C CYS A 170 4.23 -29.84 -10.37
N ALA A 171 3.37 -30.78 -9.98
CA ALA A 171 3.67 -31.77 -8.93
C ALA A 171 4.21 -33.12 -9.46
N GLY A 172 4.55 -33.18 -10.75
CA GLY A 172 5.11 -34.35 -11.43
C GLY A 172 6.62 -34.45 -11.30
#